data_AF-A0A1I3ZJW1-F1
#
_entry.id   AF-A0A1I3ZJW1-F1
#
_cell.length_a   1.000
_cell.length_b   1.000
_cell.length_c   1.000
_cell.angle_alpha   90.00
_cell.angle_beta   90.00
_cell.angle_gamma   90.00
#
_symmetry.space_group_name_H-M   'P 1'
#
loop_
_entity.id
_entity.type
_entity.pdbx_description
1 polymer ?
#
loop_
_entity_poly.entity_id
_entity_poly.type
_entity_poly.pdbx_seq_one_letter_code
_entity_poly.pdbx_strand_id
1 'polypeptide(L)'
;MRIGLTAAAISFLAFTTVALAKPPADVADLVGARAPGAESEMQNRGYVDVRNNTWWNDGTKTCVRVHVSQGKYSAITTIKPSACGQGGSAGAAVECPPDLSQADLASHPGCSL
;
A
#
# COMPACT_ATOMS: atom_id res chain seq x y z
N MET A 1 41.96 -50.55 -12.60
CA MET A 1 42.81 -49.39 -12.94
C MET A 1 42.19 -48.72 -14.15
N ARG A 2 41.52 -47.57 -14.15
CA ARG A 2 41.12 -46.54 -13.16
C ARG A 2 39.75 -46.00 -13.65
N ILE A 3 38.77 -45.87 -12.77
CA ILE A 3 37.46 -45.28 -13.06
C ILE A 3 37.63 -43.75 -13.00
N GLY A 4 37.48 -43.07 -14.15
CA GLY A 4 37.55 -41.62 -14.25
C GLY A 4 36.23 -41.00 -13.81
N LEU A 5 36.21 -40.39 -12.62
CA LEU A 5 35.05 -39.72 -12.05
C LEU A 5 35.05 -38.25 -12.50
N THR A 6 34.41 -37.94 -13.63
CA THR A 6 34.17 -36.54 -14.02
C THR A 6 32.98 -35.99 -13.26
N ALA A 7 33.25 -35.29 -12.16
CA ALA A 7 32.24 -34.52 -11.42
C ALA A 7 31.85 -33.28 -12.25
N ALA A 8 30.73 -33.37 -12.97
CA ALA A 8 30.12 -32.20 -13.60
C ALA A 8 29.35 -31.41 -12.52
N ALA A 9 29.98 -30.38 -11.97
CA ALA A 9 29.32 -29.43 -11.08
C ALA A 9 28.34 -28.57 -11.89
N ILE A 10 27.05 -28.89 -11.83
CA ILE A 10 25.98 -28.09 -12.41
C ILE A 10 25.75 -26.89 -11.50
N SER A 11 26.35 -25.74 -11.86
CA SER A 11 26.13 -24.47 -11.18
C SER A 11 24.68 -24.02 -11.34
N PHE A 12 23.88 -24.15 -10.27
CA PHE A 12 22.55 -23.56 -10.18
C PHE A 12 22.67 -22.03 -10.19
N LEU A 13 22.38 -21.40 -11.32
CA LEU A 13 22.11 -19.97 -11.38
C LEU A 13 20.78 -19.73 -10.67
N ALA A 14 20.83 -19.29 -9.42
CA ALA A 14 19.66 -18.85 -8.68
C ALA A 14 19.13 -17.56 -9.34
N PHE A 15 18.05 -17.68 -10.11
CA PHE A 15 17.28 -16.52 -10.58
C PHE A 15 16.60 -15.89 -9.36
N THR A 16 17.14 -14.77 -8.88
CA THR A 16 16.47 -13.95 -7.87
C THR A 16 15.32 -13.23 -8.55
N THR A 17 14.09 -13.61 -8.20
CA THR A 17 12.88 -12.93 -8.69
C THR A 17 12.77 -11.57 -8.01
N VAL A 18 13.01 -10.49 -8.76
CA VAL A 18 12.69 -9.14 -8.31
C VAL A 18 11.17 -8.98 -8.30
N ALA A 19 10.58 -8.90 -7.11
CA ALA A 19 9.16 -8.62 -6.94
C ALA A 19 8.87 -7.15 -7.27
N LEU A 20 8.52 -6.86 -8.52
CA LEU A 20 7.95 -5.57 -8.90
C LEU A 20 6.49 -5.54 -8.43
N ALA A 21 6.17 -4.65 -7.49
CA ALA A 21 4.80 -4.44 -7.06
C ALA A 21 3.98 -3.92 -8.25
N LYS A 22 3.03 -4.75 -8.74
CA LYS A 22 2.21 -4.44 -9.89
C LYS A 22 1.19 -3.34 -9.53
N PRO A 23 1.00 -2.31 -10.36
CA PRO A 23 -0.07 -1.34 -10.16
C PRO A 23 -1.45 -2.00 -10.22
N PRO A 24 -2.45 -1.48 -9.48
CA PRO A 24 -3.83 -1.92 -9.64
C PRO A 24 -4.30 -1.80 -11.10
N ALA A 25 -5.09 -2.76 -11.56
CA ALA A 25 -5.44 -2.88 -12.98
C ALA A 25 -6.21 -1.67 -13.51
N ASP A 26 -6.99 -1.02 -12.64
CA ASP A 26 -7.80 0.16 -12.90
C ASP A 26 -6.99 1.45 -13.04
N VAL A 27 -5.70 1.47 -12.69
CA VAL A 27 -4.82 2.66 -12.85
C VAL A 27 -3.47 2.32 -13.49
N ALA A 28 -3.25 1.07 -13.88
CA ALA A 28 -1.99 0.61 -14.46
C ALA A 28 -1.62 1.31 -15.77
N ASP A 29 -2.62 1.74 -16.55
CA ASP A 29 -2.47 2.50 -17.79
C ASP A 29 -1.94 3.93 -17.57
N LEU A 30 -2.04 4.46 -16.34
CA LEU A 30 -1.54 5.79 -16.02
C LEU A 30 -0.01 5.82 -15.84
N VAL A 31 0.66 4.67 -15.77
CA VAL A 31 2.13 4.61 -15.75
C VAL A 31 2.69 5.12 -17.08
N GLY A 32 3.52 6.16 -17.02
CA GLY A 32 4.10 6.87 -18.18
C GLY A 32 3.31 8.11 -18.63
N ALA A 33 2.08 8.28 -18.15
CA ALA A 33 1.25 9.45 -18.43
C ALA A 33 1.83 10.71 -17.76
N ARG A 34 1.53 11.89 -18.33
CA ARG A 34 1.92 13.18 -17.71
C ARG A 34 1.11 13.40 -16.45
N ALA A 35 1.77 13.86 -15.38
CA ALA A 35 1.19 13.94 -14.05
C ALA A 35 -0.17 14.69 -14.01
N PRO A 36 -0.35 15.89 -14.60
CA PRO A 36 -1.63 16.60 -14.51
C PRO A 36 -2.82 15.84 -15.12
N GLY A 37 -2.60 15.17 -16.26
CA GLY A 37 -3.63 14.35 -16.88
C GLY A 37 -3.90 13.07 -16.10
N ALA A 38 -2.84 12.43 -15.61
CA ALA A 38 -2.96 11.23 -14.78
C ALA A 38 -3.68 11.51 -13.45
N GLU A 39 -3.44 12.66 -12.82
CA GLU A 39 -4.13 13.09 -11.60
C GLU A 39 -5.63 13.28 -11.84
N SER A 40 -5.99 13.86 -12.99
CA SER A 40 -7.39 14.00 -13.39
C SER A 40 -8.05 12.63 -13.61
N GLU A 41 -7.33 11.70 -14.25
CA GLU A 41 -7.80 10.33 -14.44
C GLU A 41 -7.93 9.55 -13.12
N MET A 42 -6.99 9.71 -12.19
CA MET A 42 -7.08 9.14 -10.84
C MET A 42 -8.38 9.59 -10.15
N GLN A 43 -8.68 10.89 -10.18
CA GLN A 43 -9.90 11.46 -9.61
C GLN A 43 -11.17 10.92 -10.28
N ASN A 44 -11.18 10.87 -11.62
CA ASN A 44 -12.30 10.31 -12.39
C ASN A 44 -12.58 8.84 -12.04
N ARG A 45 -11.55 8.10 -11.61
CA ARG A 45 -11.64 6.69 -11.21
C ARG A 45 -11.92 6.50 -9.72
N GLY A 46 -12.22 7.59 -9.00
CA GLY A 46 -12.60 7.56 -7.58
C GLY A 46 -11.43 7.51 -6.61
N TYR A 47 -10.21 7.80 -7.06
CA TYR A 47 -9.08 8.00 -6.16
C TYR A 47 -9.02 9.44 -5.67
N VAL A 48 -8.73 9.62 -4.38
CA VAL A 48 -8.54 10.92 -3.73
C VAL A 48 -7.10 11.01 -3.24
N ASP A 49 -6.42 12.13 -3.53
CA ASP A 49 -5.09 12.38 -2.97
C ASP A 49 -5.21 12.65 -1.47
N VAL A 50 -4.59 11.80 -0.67
CA VAL A 50 -4.59 11.90 0.78
C VAL A 50 -3.33 12.58 1.32
N ARG A 51 -2.17 12.42 0.65
CA ARG A 51 -0.89 13.06 1.00
C ARG A 51 0.26 12.51 0.16
N ASN A 52 1.26 13.34 -0.14
CA ASN A 52 2.57 12.90 -0.67
C ASN A 52 2.44 11.89 -1.83
N ASN A 53 1.62 12.22 -2.83
CA ASN A 53 1.32 11.34 -3.98
C ASN A 53 0.75 9.97 -3.57
N THR A 54 0.06 9.91 -2.43
CA THR A 54 -0.63 8.72 -1.95
C THR A 54 -2.11 8.93 -2.20
N TRP A 55 -2.76 7.94 -2.79
CA TRP A 55 -4.13 8.03 -3.27
C TRP A 55 -4.97 6.92 -2.66
N TRP A 56 -6.18 7.28 -2.23
CA TRP A 56 -7.16 6.37 -1.65
C TRP A 56 -8.37 6.23 -2.55
N ASN A 57 -8.75 5.00 -2.85
CA ASN A 57 -10.04 4.70 -3.46
C ASN A 57 -10.94 4.05 -2.41
N ASP A 58 -12.02 4.74 -2.04
CA ASP A 58 -12.94 4.24 -1.01
C ASP A 58 -13.79 3.06 -1.50
N GLY A 59 -14.15 3.03 -2.78
CA GLY A 59 -14.96 1.96 -3.37
C GLY A 59 -14.22 0.62 -3.41
N THR A 60 -12.92 0.65 -3.72
CA THR A 60 -12.07 -0.56 -3.79
C THR A 60 -11.22 -0.79 -2.54
N LYS A 61 -11.30 0.10 -1.55
CA LYS A 61 -10.45 0.14 -0.35
C LYS A 61 -8.95 0.03 -0.67
N THR A 62 -8.55 0.58 -1.82
CA THR A 62 -7.19 0.47 -2.35
C THR A 62 -6.40 1.75 -2.04
N CYS A 63 -5.21 1.57 -1.47
CA CYS A 63 -4.26 2.64 -1.23
C CYS A 63 -3.07 2.47 -2.16
N VAL A 64 -2.76 3.49 -2.97
CA VAL A 64 -1.60 3.49 -3.87
C VAL A 64 -0.67 4.66 -3.60
N ARG A 65 0.62 4.47 -3.87
CA ARG A 65 1.61 5.53 -3.96
C ARG A 65 2.05 5.71 -5.40
N VAL A 66 1.97 6.94 -5.87
CA VAL A 66 2.46 7.36 -7.18
C VAL A 66 3.88 7.89 -7.01
N HIS A 67 4.77 7.40 -7.86
CA HIS A 67 6.09 7.98 -8.06
C HIS A 67 6.05 8.85 -9.30
N VAL A 68 6.48 10.11 -9.16
CA VAL A 68 6.56 11.04 -10.29
C VAL A 68 8.03 11.29 -10.61
N SER A 69 8.39 11.11 -11.88
CA SER A 69 9.71 11.42 -12.41
C SER A 69 9.57 12.07 -13.78
N GLN A 70 10.34 13.11 -14.05
CA GLN A 70 10.28 13.87 -15.32
C GLN A 70 8.86 14.35 -15.68
N GLY A 71 8.07 14.74 -14.67
CA GLY A 71 6.68 15.20 -14.86
C GLY A 71 5.69 14.10 -15.28
N LYS A 72 6.05 12.83 -15.10
CA LYS A 72 5.25 11.66 -15.47
C LYS A 72 5.14 10.69 -14.31
N TYR A 73 4.09 9.88 -14.28
CA TYR A 73 3.97 8.78 -13.33
C TYR A 73 4.96 7.69 -13.72
N SER A 74 6.04 7.51 -12.96
CA SER A 74 7.04 6.47 -13.22
C SER A 74 6.63 5.11 -12.66
N ALA A 75 5.86 5.11 -11.57
CA ALA A 75 5.31 3.89 -10.97
C ALA A 75 4.06 4.21 -10.14
N ILE A 76 3.19 3.22 -10.01
CA ILE A 76 2.06 3.23 -9.08
C ILE A 76 2.13 1.92 -8.29
N THR A 77 2.22 2.03 -6.96
CA THR A 77 2.47 0.90 -6.08
C THR A 77 1.36 0.80 -5.05
N THR A 78 0.72 -0.36 -4.93
CA THR A 78 -0.21 -0.61 -3.83
C THR A 78 0.53 -0.67 -2.50
N ILE A 79 0.06 0.08 -1.52
CA ILE A 79 0.60 0.11 -0.17
C ILE A 79 -0.51 -0.22 0.84
N LYS A 80 -0.14 -0.38 2.12
CA LYS A 80 -1.12 -0.69 3.18
C LYS A 80 -2.14 0.46 3.32
N PRO A 81 -3.43 0.17 3.54
CA PRO A 81 -4.46 1.20 3.79
C PRO A 81 -4.10 2.20 4.89
N SER A 82 -3.39 1.77 5.94
CA SER A 82 -2.93 2.66 7.02
C SER A 82 -2.03 3.79 6.52
N ALA A 83 -1.30 3.60 5.42
CA ALA A 83 -0.51 4.65 4.79
C ALA A 83 -1.36 5.74 4.11
N CYS A 84 -2.62 5.43 3.79
CA CYS A 84 -3.65 6.40 3.39
C CYS A 84 -4.45 6.97 4.58
N GLY A 85 -4.07 6.66 5.83
CA GLY A 85 -4.84 7.00 7.02
C GLY A 85 -5.99 6.03 7.32
N GLN A 86 -6.12 4.96 6.54
CA GLN A 86 -7.17 3.96 6.68
C GLN A 86 -6.64 2.79 7.52
N GLY A 87 -6.57 2.96 8.83
CA GLY A 87 -6.04 1.92 9.71
C GLY A 87 -5.83 2.32 11.16
N GLY A 88 -6.50 3.36 11.65
CA GLY A 88 -6.30 3.79 13.03
C GLY A 88 -7.13 4.99 13.45
N SER A 89 -8.43 4.77 13.59
CA SER A 89 -9.17 5.20 14.79
C SER A 89 -9.88 3.98 15.35
N ALA A 90 -9.08 3.04 15.86
CA ALA A 90 -9.54 2.14 16.90
C ALA A 90 -9.60 2.97 18.21
N GLY A 91 -10.62 3.83 18.25
CA GLY A 91 -11.00 4.72 19.35
C GLY A 91 -12.31 5.39 18.94
N ALA A 92 -13.40 5.03 19.63
CA ALA A 92 -14.80 5.51 19.47
C ALA A 92 -15.53 5.07 18.18
N ALA A 93 -15.91 3.82 17.98
CA ALA A 93 -16.94 3.16 18.77
C ALA A 93 -16.38 2.03 19.64
N VAL A 94 -15.61 2.39 20.65
CA VAL A 94 -15.72 1.64 21.89
C VAL A 94 -17.11 2.03 22.40
N GLU A 95 -18.06 1.09 22.40
CA GLU A 95 -19.28 1.25 23.19
C GLU A 95 -18.81 1.31 24.65
N CYS A 96 -18.46 2.50 25.10
CA CYS A 96 -18.03 2.72 26.46
C CYS A 96 -19.23 2.38 27.35
N PRO A 97 -19.04 1.55 28.40
CA PRO A 97 -20.10 1.27 29.36
C PRO A 97 -20.78 2.57 29.81
N PRO A 98 -22.12 2.62 29.89
CA PRO A 98 -22.83 3.85 30.29
C PRO A 98 -22.52 4.27 31.73
N ASP A 99 -21.84 3.42 32.51
CA ASP A 99 -21.41 3.62 33.89
C ASP A 99 -19.90 3.91 34.06
N LEU A 100 -19.15 4.18 32.97
CA LEU A 100 -17.73 4.52 33.09
C LEU A 100 -17.49 5.74 33.99
N SER A 101 -16.59 5.60 34.96
CA SER A 101 -16.13 6.67 35.84
C SER A 101 -14.68 7.06 35.56
N GLN A 102 -14.19 8.17 36.14
CA GLN A 102 -12.77 8.58 36.02
C GLN A 102 -11.80 7.47 36.46
N ALA A 103 -12.20 6.61 37.40
CA ALA A 103 -11.36 5.52 37.89
C ALA A 103 -11.16 4.42 36.83
N ASP A 104 -12.11 4.28 35.90
CA ASP A 104 -12.12 3.20 34.91
C ASP A 104 -11.33 3.56 33.64
N LEU A 105 -11.01 4.85 33.43
CA LEU A 105 -10.25 5.31 32.27
C LEU A 105 -8.86 4.66 32.16
N ALA A 106 -8.25 4.29 33.28
CA ALA A 106 -6.95 3.62 33.29
C ALA A 106 -7.01 2.20 32.68
N SER A 107 -8.18 1.55 32.74
CA SER A 107 -8.42 0.20 32.21
C SER A 107 -9.06 0.21 30.81
N HIS A 108 -9.52 1.37 30.33
CA HIS A 108 -10.24 1.54 29.08
C HIS A 108 -9.55 2.54 28.15
N PRO A 109 -8.40 2.17 27.53
CA PRO A 109 -7.72 3.05 26.59
C PRO A 109 -8.62 3.34 25.39
N GLY A 110 -8.97 4.62 25.19
CA GLY A 110 -9.82 5.08 24.08
C GLY A 110 -11.23 5.50 24.47
N CYS A 111 -11.65 5.33 25.74
CA CYS A 111 -12.85 5.98 26.28
C CYS A 111 -12.48 7.33 26.91
N SER A 112 -13.36 8.33 26.79
CA SER A 112 -13.32 9.59 27.53
C SER A 112 -14.68 9.83 28.20
N LEU A 113 -14.71 10.53 29.34
CA LEU A 113 -15.94 11.02 29.96
C LEU A 113 -16.60 12.13 29.14
#